data_AF-A0AAF3ETM9-F1
#
_entry.id   AF-A0AAF3ETM9-F1
#
_cell.length_a   1.000
_cell.length_b   1.000
_cell.length_c   1.000
_cell.angle_alpha   90.00
_cell.angle_beta   90.00
_cell.angle_gamma   90.00
#
_symmetry.space_group_name_H-M   'P 1'
#
loop_
_entity.id
_entity.type
_entity.pdbx_description
1 polymer ?
#
loop_
_entity_poly.entity_id
_entity_poly.type
_entity_poly.pdbx_seq_one_letter_code
_entity_poly.pdbx_strand_id
1 'polypeptide(L)'
;MIHKEHALSHLIARTKAANEKETVKFARLKDDLELSFFTATFDERPESTFVIHGYYLEEHEADDGNSAIFEISHRSQFRSDRHEHSIKFRVDREDSRKKWPNALNRALTTTKE
;
A
#
# COMPACT_ATOMS: atom_id res chain seq x y z
N MET A 1 -17.26 -22.48 11.63
CA MET A 1 -16.82 -21.56 10.56
C MET A 1 -15.39 -21.18 10.85
N ILE A 2 -14.45 -21.82 10.16
CA ILE A 2 -13.02 -21.54 10.31
C ILE A 2 -12.82 -20.17 9.68
N HIS A 3 -12.70 -19.13 10.50
CA HIS A 3 -12.10 -17.89 10.04
C HIS A 3 -10.69 -18.29 9.65
N LYS A 4 -10.48 -18.51 8.34
CA LYS A 4 -9.13 -18.57 7.80
C LYS A 4 -8.59 -17.18 8.04
N GLU A 5 -7.92 -17.00 9.18
CA GLU A 5 -6.91 -15.99 9.34
C GLU A 5 -5.92 -16.24 8.21
N HIS A 6 -6.18 -15.64 7.05
CA HIS A 6 -5.17 -15.48 6.04
C HIS A 6 -4.14 -14.57 6.70
N ALA A 7 -3.17 -15.21 7.36
CA ALA A 7 -1.98 -14.63 7.95
C ALA A 7 -1.05 -14.09 6.86
N LEU A 8 -1.61 -13.23 6.03
CA LEU A 8 -1.00 -12.49 4.95
C LEU A 8 -1.54 -11.07 5.20
N SER A 9 -0.89 -10.23 5.98
CA SER A 9 0.32 -9.59 5.48
C SER A 9 0.88 -8.64 6.55
N HIS A 10 1.78 -9.14 7.39
CA HIS A 10 2.83 -8.27 7.98
C HIS A 10 3.83 -7.92 6.88
N LEU A 11 3.36 -7.28 5.81
CA LEU A 11 4.24 -6.78 4.78
C LEU A 11 4.80 -5.45 5.29
N ILE A 12 5.94 -5.53 5.97
CA ILE A 12 6.62 -4.33 6.45
C ILE A 12 7.25 -3.66 5.23
N ALA A 13 6.52 -2.72 4.62
CA ALA A 13 7.08 -1.79 3.64
C ALA A 13 7.75 -0.64 4.38
N ARG A 14 9.08 -0.53 4.29
CA ARG A 14 9.78 0.69 4.66
C ARG A 14 9.54 1.74 3.58
N THR A 15 8.50 2.54 3.75
CA THR A 15 8.10 3.52 2.75
C THR A 15 9.04 4.74 2.77
N LYS A 16 9.18 5.41 1.62
CA LYS A 16 9.93 6.66 1.45
C LYS A 16 9.07 7.54 0.54
N ALA A 17 8.50 8.60 1.10
CA ALA A 17 7.63 9.52 0.37
C ALA A 17 8.45 10.46 -0.52
N ALA A 18 7.86 10.91 -1.63
CA ALA A 18 8.57 11.58 -2.73
C ALA A 18 9.05 13.03 -2.49
N ASN A 19 9.16 13.52 -1.23
CA ASN A 19 9.87 14.78 -0.91
C ASN A 19 10.45 14.89 0.52
N GLU A 20 11.63 15.53 0.57
CA GLU A 20 12.69 15.84 1.57
C GLU A 20 12.94 15.03 2.87
N LYS A 21 12.03 14.20 3.40
CA LYS A 21 12.40 13.27 4.49
C LYS A 21 11.75 11.90 4.35
N GLU A 22 12.54 11.02 3.77
CA GLU A 22 12.32 9.57 3.77
C GLU A 22 12.08 9.05 5.20
N THR A 23 10.86 8.61 5.49
CA THR A 23 10.46 8.12 6.81
C THR A 23 10.00 6.70 6.75
N VAL A 24 10.72 5.83 7.46
CA VAL A 24 10.38 4.41 7.54
C VAL A 24 9.06 4.23 8.31
N LYS A 25 8.07 3.65 7.64
CA LYS A 25 6.81 3.19 8.25
C LYS A 25 6.69 1.67 8.17
N PHE A 26 5.69 1.13 8.84
CA PHE A 26 5.27 -0.26 8.72
C PHE A 26 3.89 -0.25 8.06
N ALA A 27 3.74 -0.93 6.93
CA ALA A 27 2.46 -0.98 6.25
C ALA A 27 1.75 -2.31 6.53
N ARG A 28 0.42 -2.29 6.46
CA ARG A 28 -0.43 -3.48 6.57
C ARG A 28 -1.59 -3.34 5.60
N LEU A 29 -1.83 -4.40 4.82
CA LEU A 29 -3.04 -4.53 4.02
C LEU A 29 -4.00 -5.47 4.77
N LYS A 30 -5.20 -5.00 5.04
CA LYS A 30 -6.24 -5.73 5.75
C LYS A 30 -7.42 -5.99 4.82
N ASP A 31 -7.89 -7.24 4.85
CA ASP A 31 -9.07 -7.74 4.12
C ASP A 31 -9.08 -7.36 2.62
N ASP A 32 -7.88 -7.30 2.01
CA ASP A 32 -7.66 -6.85 0.63
C ASP A 32 -8.45 -5.54 0.32
N LEU A 33 -8.50 -4.58 1.26
CA LEU A 33 -9.29 -3.35 1.10
C LEU A 33 -8.65 -2.14 1.78
N GLU A 34 -8.08 -2.34 2.95
CA GLU A 34 -7.61 -1.28 3.84
C GLU A 34 -6.08 -1.31 3.94
N LEU A 35 -5.43 -0.26 3.44
CA LEU A 35 -3.99 -0.05 3.58
C LEU A 35 -3.72 0.91 4.75
N SER A 36 -3.01 0.42 5.76
CA SER A 36 -2.66 1.19 6.96
C SER A 36 -1.16 1.32 7.13
N PHE A 37 -0.70 2.44 7.68
CA PHE A 37 0.69 2.74 7.99
C PHE A 37 0.87 3.02 9.49
N PHE A 38 1.94 2.47 10.08
CA PHE A 38 2.25 2.53 11.51
C PHE A 38 3.66 3.07 11.72
N THR A 39 3.91 3.66 12.89
CA THR A 39 5.25 4.16 13.24
C THR A 39 6.18 3.04 13.71
N ALA A 40 5.63 2.01 14.34
CA ALA A 40 6.33 0.81 14.77
C ALA A 40 5.53 -0.47 14.48
N THR A 41 6.22 -1.62 14.48
CA THR A 41 5.65 -2.94 14.17
C THR A 41 4.50 -3.37 15.09
N PHE A 42 4.49 -2.89 16.33
CA PHE A 42 3.55 -3.33 17.38
C PHE A 42 2.57 -2.23 17.79
N ASP A 43 2.49 -1.15 17.02
CA ASP A 43 1.52 -0.09 17.29
C ASP A 43 0.10 -0.63 17.09
N GLU A 44 -0.77 -0.39 18.07
CA GLU A 44 -2.18 -0.78 17.98
C GLU A 44 -3.00 0.16 17.10
N ARG A 45 -2.51 1.40 16.91
CA ARG A 45 -3.19 2.44 16.13
C ARG A 45 -2.36 2.83 14.92
N PRO A 46 -2.92 2.77 13.71
CA PRO A 46 -2.24 3.28 12.52
C PRO A 46 -2.12 4.81 12.60
N GLU A 47 -1.01 5.32 12.08
CA GLU A 47 -0.82 6.75 11.83
C GLU A 47 -1.75 7.22 10.71
N SER A 48 -1.91 6.37 9.68
CA SER A 48 -2.74 6.65 8.51
C SER A 48 -3.41 5.38 8.01
N THR A 49 -4.67 5.48 7.56
CA THR A 49 -5.44 4.37 7.00
C THR A 49 -6.20 4.82 5.76
N PHE A 50 -6.19 3.97 4.73
CA PHE A 50 -6.76 4.24 3.42
C PHE A 50 -7.60 3.06 2.95
N VAL A 51 -8.82 3.34 2.50
CA VAL A 51 -9.63 2.37 1.75
C VAL A 51 -9.26 2.51 0.29
N ILE A 52 -8.65 1.46 -0.29
CA ILE A 52 -7.97 1.54 -1.60
C ILE A 52 -8.77 0.89 -2.74
N HIS A 53 -10.00 0.45 -2.49
CA HIS A 53 -10.85 -0.10 -3.54
C HIS A 53 -11.08 0.89 -4.68
N GLY A 54 -10.93 0.44 -5.93
CA GLY A 54 -11.10 1.26 -7.13
C GLY A 54 -9.92 2.19 -7.44
N TYR A 55 -8.80 2.08 -6.72
CA TYR A 55 -7.55 2.74 -7.09
C TYR A 55 -6.84 1.95 -8.20
N TYR A 56 -5.96 2.62 -8.94
CA TYR A 56 -5.07 2.01 -9.93
C TYR A 56 -3.68 1.83 -9.34
N LEU A 57 -3.00 0.72 -9.66
CA LEU A 57 -1.62 0.46 -9.24
C LEU A 57 -0.65 0.78 -10.37
N GLU A 58 0.38 1.56 -10.05
CA GLU A 58 1.59 1.72 -10.84
C GLU A 58 2.79 1.19 -10.03
N GLU A 59 3.62 0.38 -10.67
CA GLU A 59 4.84 -0.17 -10.10
C GLU A 59 6.04 0.34 -10.90
N HIS A 60 7.04 0.86 -10.20
CA HIS A 60 8.31 1.29 -10.77
C HIS A 60 9.48 0.62 -10.04
N GLU A 61 10.47 0.17 -10.79
CA GLU A 61 11.75 -0.22 -10.19
C GLU A 61 12.48 1.04 -9.70
N ALA A 62 13.04 1.00 -8.50
CA ALA A 62 13.85 2.10 -7.98
C ALA A 62 15.27 2.05 -8.55
N ASP A 63 15.95 3.20 -8.60
CA ASP A 63 17.32 3.33 -9.17
C ASP A 63 18.37 2.43 -8.49
N ASP A 64 18.11 1.95 -7.26
CA ASP A 64 18.98 1.04 -6.52
C ASP A 64 18.86 -0.44 -6.94
N GLY A 65 17.92 -0.78 -7.84
CA GLY A 65 17.68 -2.14 -8.36
C GLY A 65 17.15 -3.15 -7.33
N ASN A 66 17.15 -2.81 -6.05
CA ASN A 66 16.75 -3.69 -4.95
C ASN A 66 15.38 -3.32 -4.36
N SER A 67 14.90 -2.11 -4.63
CA SER A 67 13.64 -1.59 -4.12
C SER A 67 12.61 -1.41 -5.23
N ALA A 68 11.32 -1.54 -4.91
CA ALA A 68 10.23 -1.17 -5.81
C ALA A 68 9.44 0.00 -5.21
N ILE A 69 8.97 0.88 -6.08
CA ILE A 69 8.08 1.98 -5.76
C ILE A 69 6.68 1.61 -6.25
N PHE A 70 5.74 1.60 -5.33
CA PHE A 70 4.31 1.42 -5.63
C PHE A 70 3.61 2.75 -5.49
N GLU A 71 2.79 3.07 -6.46
CA GLU A 71 1.91 4.23 -6.45
C GLU A 71 0.49 3.75 -6.69
N ILE A 72 -0.42 4.04 -5.74
CA ILE A 72 -1.84 3.78 -5.91
C ILE A 72 -2.59 5.10 -6.02
N SER A 73 -3.38 5.26 -7.07
CA SER A 73 -4.04 6.53 -7.39
C SER A 73 -5.52 6.33 -7.68
N HIS A 74 -6.38 7.15 -7.10
CA HIS A 74 -7.80 7.15 -7.44
C HIS A 74 -8.11 8.23 -8.48
N ARG A 75 -8.60 7.80 -9.65
CA ARG A 75 -9.00 8.73 -10.70
C ARG A 75 -10.39 9.28 -10.38
N SER A 76 -10.45 10.49 -9.83
CA SER A 76 -11.73 11.19 -9.67
C SER A 76 -12.40 11.36 -11.04
N GLN A 77 -13.62 10.85 -11.19
CA GLN A 77 -14.42 11.00 -12.41
C GLN A 77 -15.00 12.43 -12.57
N PHE A 78 -14.87 13.28 -11.55
CA PHE A 78 -15.33 14.66 -11.57
C PHE A 78 -14.15 15.62 -11.71
N ARG A 79 -14.12 16.38 -12.81
CA ARG A 79 -13.09 17.40 -13.14
C ARG A 79 -13.14 18.66 -12.27
N SER A 80 -13.89 18.65 -11.17
CA SER A 80 -14.00 19.78 -10.26
C SER A 80 -13.64 19.34 -8.85
N ASP A 81 -12.71 20.09 -8.28
CA ASP A 81 -12.03 19.94 -7.00
C ASP A 81 -10.84 18.98 -6.93
N ARG A 82 -9.69 19.63 -7.06
CA ARG A 82 -8.35 19.31 -6.57
C ARG A 82 -8.34 18.25 -5.44
N HIS A 83 -7.95 17.03 -5.81
CA HIS A 83 -6.93 16.21 -5.15
C HIS A 83 -6.97 14.85 -5.83
N GLU A 84 -6.08 14.63 -6.79
CA GLU A 84 -5.69 13.27 -7.12
C GLU A 84 -5.11 12.67 -5.84
N HIS A 85 -5.80 11.67 -5.27
CA HIS A 85 -5.35 11.04 -4.05
C HIS A 85 -4.44 9.88 -4.45
N SER A 86 -3.14 10.16 -4.47
CA SER A 86 -2.10 9.17 -4.72
C SER A 86 -1.36 8.82 -3.43
N ILE A 87 -1.15 7.53 -3.22
CA ILE A 87 -0.37 7.00 -2.10
C ILE A 87 0.85 6.33 -2.73
N LYS A 88 2.01 6.93 -2.52
CA LYS A 88 3.29 6.45 -3.06
C LYS A 88 4.18 5.94 -1.95
N PHE A 89 4.69 4.73 -2.12
CA PHE A 89 5.59 4.13 -1.14
C PHE A 89 6.60 3.19 -1.76
N ARG A 90 7.79 3.14 -1.15
CA ARG A 90 8.88 2.23 -1.51
C ARG A 90 8.86 0.97 -0.65
N VAL A 91 9.32 -0.14 -1.22
CA VAL A 91 9.49 -1.43 -0.56
C VAL A 91 10.91 -1.92 -0.82
N ASP A 92 11.71 -1.92 0.24
CA ASP A 92 13.16 -2.21 0.17
C ASP A 92 13.51 -3.70 0.42
N ARG A 93 12.53 -4.55 0.78
CA ARG A 93 12.75 -5.98 1.05
C ARG A 93 12.29 -6.84 -0.11
N GLU A 94 13.19 -7.67 -0.66
CA GLU A 94 12.89 -8.57 -1.78
C GLU A 94 11.67 -9.48 -1.54
N ASP A 95 11.57 -10.11 -0.36
CA ASP A 95 10.42 -10.95 0.01
C ASP A 95 9.10 -10.19 0.01
N SER A 96 9.16 -8.90 0.40
CA SER A 96 7.97 -8.04 0.43
C SER A 96 7.63 -7.56 -0.97
N ARG A 97 8.64 -7.22 -1.78
CA ARG A 97 8.50 -6.80 -3.18
C ARG A 97 7.72 -7.79 -4.02
N LYS A 98 7.91 -9.10 -3.81
CA LYS A 98 7.19 -10.15 -4.55
C LYS A 98 5.73 -10.34 -4.10
N LYS A 99 5.41 -9.91 -2.87
CA LYS A 99 4.09 -10.13 -2.24
C LYS A 99 3.16 -8.94 -2.41
N TRP A 100 3.70 -7.72 -2.36
CA TRP A 100 2.92 -6.48 -2.50
C TRP A 100 2.14 -6.36 -3.82
N PRO A 101 2.71 -6.64 -5.00
CA PRO A 101 1.98 -6.49 -6.27
C PRO A 101 0.74 -7.37 -6.32
N ASN A 102 0.87 -8.64 -5.90
CA ASN A 102 -0.24 -9.57 -5.87
C ASN A 102 -1.32 -9.16 -4.85
N ALA A 103 -0.90 -8.72 -3.66
CA ALA A 103 -1.82 -8.29 -2.62
C ALA A 103 -2.58 -7.02 -3.02
N LEU A 104 -1.88 -6.02 -3.57
CA LEU A 104 -2.47 -4.77 -4.05
C LEU A 104 -3.40 -5.04 -5.23
N ASN A 105 -2.97 -5.78 -6.25
CA ASN A 105 -3.84 -6.06 -7.40
C ASN A 105 -5.17 -6.71 -6.99
N ARG A 106 -5.16 -7.68 -6.07
CA ARG A 106 -6.39 -8.24 -5.53
C ARG A 106 -7.24 -7.19 -4.82
N ALA A 107 -6.62 -6.37 -3.97
CA ALA A 107 -7.34 -5.35 -3.23
C ALA A 107 -8.00 -4.29 -4.11
N LEU A 108 -7.34 -3.93 -5.21
CA LEU A 108 -7.83 -2.93 -6.15
C LEU A 108 -8.94 -3.46 -7.07
N THR A 109 -8.95 -4.77 -7.34
CA THR A 109 -9.87 -5.42 -8.28
C THR A 109 -11.03 -6.16 -7.62
N THR A 110 -11.06 -6.25 -6.30
CA THR A 110 -12.13 -6.96 -5.57
C THR A 110 -13.44 -6.19 -5.69
N THR A 111 -14.22 -6.51 -6.72
CA THR A 111 -15.64 -6.15 -6.80
C THR A 111 -16.37 -6.99 -5.76
N LYS A 112 -16.96 -6.38 -4.72
CA LYS A 112 -17.89 -7.11 -3.85
C LYS A 112 -19.14 -7.44 -4.68
N GLU A 113 -19.26 -8.70 -5.09
CA GLU A 113 -20.51 -9.29 -5.56
C GLU A 113 -21.53 -9.43 -4.41
#